data_AF-A0A1D9PSP1-F1
#
_entry.id   AF-A0A1D9PSP1-F1
#
_cell.length_a   1.000
_cell.length_b   1.000
_cell.length_c   1.000
_cell.angle_alpha   90.00
_cell.angle_beta   90.00
_cell.angle_gamma   90.00
#
_symmetry.space_group_name_H-M   'P 1'
#
loop_
_entity.id
_entity.type
_entity.pdbx_description
1 polymer ?
#
loop_
_entity_poly.entity_id
_entity_poly.type
_entity_poly.pdbx_seq_one_letter_code
_entity_poly.pdbx_strand_id
1 'polypeptide(L)'
;MAPSKRPREEDTTSRSTTKKPRHGFKVGPDNLPDGTWRRKVIAIKKDLIHKAKVKKAYAKLKAKEPVKEDRNLYVENKEKEDELERNEEGEDLAEGEEAVELHPQRKAMLDEPEADTAAKSVPRYSSNSEDVKDKRRERGEKRGTKPAYFAKELAFAEKQKAEQMAKRAEFERKEREKKAKIEERERFRRQMAKARSGGKNGQRKLGRESQVLLEKVKKVVGN
;
A
#
# COMPACT_ATOMS: atom_id res chain seq x y z
N MET A 1 87.25 6.01 15.80
CA MET A 1 86.51 6.32 14.55
C MET A 1 85.62 5.15 14.20
N ALA A 2 84.32 5.38 14.09
CA ALA A 2 83.35 4.42 13.57
C ALA A 2 82.96 4.82 12.15
N PRO A 3 82.70 3.84 11.27
CA PRO A 3 81.71 4.01 10.21
C PRO A 3 80.55 3.01 10.34
N SER A 4 79.39 3.50 9.99
CA SER A 4 78.04 2.97 10.15
C SER A 4 77.73 1.76 9.26
N LYS A 5 76.99 0.78 9.81
CA LYS A 5 76.14 -0.12 9.02
C LYS A 5 74.69 0.09 9.47
N ARG A 6 73.87 0.60 8.55
CA ARG A 6 72.42 0.81 8.72
C ARG A 6 71.72 -0.56 8.89
N PRO A 7 70.72 -0.71 9.78
CA PRO A 7 69.89 -1.91 9.81
C PRO A 7 68.94 -1.92 8.59
N ARG A 8 68.77 -3.09 7.98
CA ARG A 8 67.85 -3.33 6.87
C ARG A 8 66.44 -3.50 7.42
N GLU A 9 65.56 -2.57 7.07
CA GLU A 9 64.12 -2.60 7.35
C GLU A 9 63.41 -3.62 6.44
N GLU A 10 63.60 -4.91 6.69
CA GLU A 10 62.79 -6.00 6.11
C GLU A 10 62.65 -7.11 7.16
N ASP A 11 61.73 -6.91 8.10
CA ASP A 11 60.94 -7.98 8.76
C ASP A 11 59.86 -7.38 9.67
N THR A 12 59.17 -6.34 9.20
CA THR A 12 57.89 -5.94 9.81
C THR A 12 56.78 -6.63 9.03
N THR A 13 56.36 -7.79 9.53
CA THR A 13 54.95 -8.26 9.64
C THR A 13 54.92 -9.80 9.81
N SER A 14 55.73 -10.38 10.69
CA SER A 14 55.34 -11.64 11.35
C SER A 14 54.30 -11.30 12.41
N ARG A 15 53.08 -10.97 11.97
CA ARG A 15 51.94 -10.70 12.84
C ARG A 15 51.66 -12.00 13.59
N SER A 16 52.10 -12.08 14.84
CA SER A 16 51.77 -13.19 15.73
C SER A 16 50.25 -13.30 15.78
N THR A 17 49.70 -14.30 15.07
CA THR A 17 48.28 -14.61 15.12
C THR A 17 48.02 -15.29 16.45
N THR A 18 47.99 -14.50 17.52
CA THR A 18 47.45 -14.90 18.81
C THR A 18 46.00 -15.29 18.58
N LYS A 19 45.76 -16.60 18.44
CA LYS A 19 44.43 -17.15 18.22
C LYS A 19 43.56 -16.72 19.39
N LYS A 20 42.58 -15.85 19.13
CA LYS A 20 41.62 -15.43 20.15
C LYS A 20 40.99 -16.70 20.73
N PRO A 21 40.92 -16.87 22.06
CA PRO A 21 40.31 -18.05 22.64
C PRO A 21 38.88 -18.16 22.11
N ARG A 22 38.55 -19.30 21.49
CA ARG A 22 37.19 -19.57 21.01
C ARG A 22 36.31 -19.66 22.24
N HIS A 23 35.41 -18.70 22.38
CA HIS A 23 34.49 -18.72 23.49
C HIS A 23 33.56 -19.93 23.29
N GLY A 24 33.54 -20.85 24.26
CA GLY A 24 32.66 -22.03 24.23
C GLY A 24 31.18 -21.67 24.20
N PHE A 25 30.29 -22.67 24.25
CA PHE A 25 28.84 -22.42 24.27
C PHE A 25 28.46 -21.62 25.53
N LYS A 26 28.31 -20.30 25.41
CA LYS A 26 27.80 -19.43 26.48
C LYS A 26 26.33 -19.76 26.68
N VAL A 27 26.01 -20.52 27.73
CA VAL A 27 24.64 -20.65 28.21
C VAL A 27 24.43 -19.53 29.21
N GLY A 28 24.12 -18.36 28.70
CA GLY A 28 23.84 -17.17 29.50
C GLY A 28 22.60 -16.44 28.96
N PRO A 29 22.05 -15.48 29.72
CA PRO A 29 20.88 -14.72 29.30
C PRO A 29 21.05 -14.03 27.93
N ASP A 30 22.28 -13.82 27.47
CA ASP A 30 22.61 -13.29 26.14
C ASP A 30 22.36 -14.28 24.98
N ASN A 31 22.31 -15.58 25.25
CA ASN A 31 22.19 -16.66 24.25
C ASN A 31 20.92 -17.52 24.41
N LEU A 32 20.14 -17.27 25.47
CA LEU A 32 18.77 -17.76 25.54
C LEU A 32 17.91 -16.96 24.56
N PRO A 33 16.80 -17.53 24.03
CA PRO A 33 15.87 -16.79 23.19
C PRO A 33 15.32 -15.62 24.00
N ASP A 34 15.98 -14.48 23.85
CA ASP A 34 15.71 -13.25 24.54
C ASP A 34 14.23 -12.95 24.32
N GLY A 35 13.47 -12.91 25.41
CA GLY A 35 12.01 -12.97 25.37
C GLY A 35 11.44 -11.98 24.36
N THR A 36 10.25 -12.28 23.82
CA THR A 36 9.60 -11.52 22.72
C THR A 36 9.61 -9.99 22.91
N TRP A 37 9.65 -9.51 24.15
CA TRP A 37 9.73 -8.10 24.53
C TRP A 37 11.13 -7.49 24.35
N ARG A 38 12.21 -8.20 24.65
CA ARG A 38 13.59 -7.67 24.48
C ARG A 38 13.93 -7.46 23.02
N ARG A 39 13.51 -8.38 22.14
CA ARG A 39 13.64 -8.21 20.67
C ARG A 39 12.91 -6.97 20.17
N LYS A 40 11.68 -6.72 20.67
CA LYS A 40 10.91 -5.52 20.36
C LYS A 40 11.61 -4.25 20.85
N VAL A 41 12.11 -4.23 22.08
CA VAL A 41 12.86 -3.08 22.62
C VAL A 41 14.13 -2.80 21.80
N ILE A 42 14.88 -3.85 21.44
CA ILE A 42 16.06 -3.71 20.58
C ILE A 42 15.68 -3.18 19.19
N ALA A 43 14.59 -3.67 18.59
CA ALA A 43 14.10 -3.20 17.30
C ALA A 43 13.67 -1.73 17.36
N ILE A 44 12.89 -1.34 18.38
CA ILE A 44 12.47 0.05 18.62
C ILE A 44 13.70 0.95 18.78
N LYS A 45 14.69 0.53 19.57
CA LYS A 45 15.92 1.31 19.77
C LYS A 45 16.71 1.47 18.46
N LYS A 46 16.86 0.39 17.68
CA LYS A 46 17.54 0.43 16.37
C LYS A 46 16.81 1.37 15.39
N ASP A 47 15.48 1.30 15.34
CA ASP A 47 14.65 2.14 14.50
C ASP A 47 14.75 3.63 14.89
N LEU A 48 14.72 3.94 16.19
CA LEU A 48 14.89 5.30 16.70
C LEU A 48 16.26 5.89 16.31
N ILE A 49 17.32 5.09 16.45
CA ILE A 49 18.69 5.47 16.04
C ILE A 49 18.75 5.69 14.54
N HIS A 50 18.14 4.82 13.73
CA HIS A 50 18.12 4.95 12.28
C HIS A 50 17.42 6.24 11.85
N LYS A 51 16.21 6.50 12.39
CA LYS A 51 15.46 7.75 12.13
C LYS A 51 16.26 8.99 12.49
N ALA A 52 16.95 8.98 13.63
CA ALA A 52 17.82 10.09 14.03
C ALA A 52 19.00 10.28 13.06
N LYS A 53 19.61 9.19 12.58
CA LYS A 53 20.69 9.25 11.57
C LYS A 53 20.19 9.81 10.23
N VAL A 54 19.04 9.35 9.76
CA VAL A 54 18.41 9.85 8.52
C VAL A 54 18.10 11.34 8.65
N LYS A 55 17.48 11.78 9.75
CA LYS A 55 17.22 13.21 10.00
C LYS A 55 18.50 14.05 10.02
N LYS A 56 19.56 13.54 10.66
CA LYS A 56 20.86 14.23 10.71
C LYS A 56 21.52 14.30 9.32
N ALA A 57 21.44 13.23 8.53
CA ALA A 57 21.96 13.22 7.16
C ALA A 57 21.17 14.17 6.26
N TYR A 58 19.83 14.15 6.36
CA TYR A 58 18.95 15.06 5.62
C TYR A 58 19.21 16.52 5.98
N ALA A 59 19.32 16.85 7.27
CA ALA A 59 19.67 18.20 7.70
C ALA A 59 21.04 18.67 7.17
N LYS A 60 22.02 17.76 7.05
CA LYS A 60 23.32 18.07 6.44
C LYS A 60 23.22 18.31 4.93
N LEU A 61 22.39 17.55 4.22
CA LEU A 61 22.16 17.76 2.79
C LEU A 61 21.42 19.08 2.57
N LYS A 62 20.33 19.32 3.31
CA LYS A 62 19.57 20.57 3.27
C LYS A 62 20.38 21.82 3.63
N ALA A 63 21.40 21.69 4.47
CA ALA A 63 22.31 22.81 4.77
C ALA A 63 23.40 23.02 3.70
N LYS A 64 23.70 22.00 2.90
CA LYS A 64 24.70 22.07 1.81
C LYS A 64 24.08 22.51 0.49
N GLU A 65 22.83 22.14 0.25
CA GLU A 65 22.03 22.70 -0.84
C GLU A 65 21.60 24.11 -0.40
N PRO A 66 22.08 25.20 -1.04
CA PRO A 66 21.38 26.47 -0.89
C PRO A 66 19.97 26.21 -1.38
N VAL A 67 18.98 26.59 -0.58
CA VAL A 67 17.55 26.40 -0.84
C VAL A 67 17.27 26.97 -2.23
N LYS A 68 17.30 26.11 -3.27
CA LYS A 68 16.41 26.27 -4.40
C LYS A 68 15.07 26.12 -3.73
N GLU A 69 14.41 27.25 -3.49
CA GLU A 69 13.02 27.26 -3.09
C GLU A 69 12.32 26.45 -4.16
N ASP A 70 12.06 25.19 -3.86
CA ASP A 70 11.32 24.32 -4.72
C ASP A 70 9.99 25.04 -4.91
N ARG A 71 9.82 25.61 -6.11
CA ARG A 71 8.52 25.94 -6.66
C ARG A 71 7.60 24.79 -6.30
N ASN A 72 6.59 25.10 -5.52
CA ASN A 72 5.54 24.16 -5.19
C ASN A 72 4.85 23.77 -6.50
N LEU A 73 5.31 22.69 -7.15
CA LEU A 73 4.68 22.07 -8.33
C LEU A 73 3.20 21.70 -8.08
N TYR A 74 2.78 21.66 -6.81
CA TYR A 74 1.40 21.40 -6.41
C TYR A 74 0.53 22.67 -6.30
N VAL A 75 1.13 23.86 -6.14
CA VAL A 75 0.41 25.14 -6.11
C VAL A 75 0.29 25.72 -7.52
N GLU A 76 1.32 25.55 -8.36
CA GLU A 76 1.34 25.99 -9.77
C GLU A 76 0.24 25.32 -10.63
N ASN A 77 -0.26 24.13 -10.25
CA ASN A 77 -1.37 23.48 -10.95
C ASN A 77 -2.75 24.03 -10.55
N LYS A 78 -2.90 24.51 -9.31
CA LYS A 78 -4.18 25.04 -8.82
C LYS A 78 -4.42 26.47 -9.29
N GLU A 79 -3.36 27.26 -9.32
CA GLU A 79 -3.40 28.63 -9.87
C GLU A 79 -3.65 28.63 -11.39
N LYS A 80 -3.18 27.61 -12.12
CA LYS A 80 -3.50 27.41 -13.54
C LYS A 80 -4.92 26.93 -13.81
N GLU A 81 -5.50 26.13 -12.91
CA GLU A 81 -6.92 25.74 -13.00
C GLU A 81 -7.84 26.95 -12.70
N ASP A 82 -7.50 27.76 -11.71
CA ASP A 82 -8.25 28.98 -11.36
C ASP A 82 -8.09 30.10 -12.42
N GLU A 83 -6.95 30.21 -13.12
CA GLU A 83 -6.76 31.13 -14.27
C GLU A 83 -7.51 30.68 -15.54
N LEU A 84 -7.66 29.37 -15.76
CA LEU A 84 -8.42 28.85 -16.90
C LEU A 84 -9.94 29.02 -16.71
N GLU A 85 -10.45 28.85 -15.48
CA GLU A 85 -11.88 29.12 -15.19
C GLU A 85 -12.21 30.63 -15.24
N ARG A 86 -11.25 31.51 -14.92
CA ARG A 86 -11.49 32.97 -14.93
C ARG A 86 -11.43 33.60 -16.33
N ASN A 87 -10.75 32.97 -17.28
CA ASN A 87 -10.63 33.45 -18.66
C ASN A 87 -11.76 32.96 -19.58
N GLU A 88 -12.62 32.03 -19.15
CA GLU A 88 -13.77 31.57 -19.94
C GLU A 88 -15.00 32.49 -19.85
N GLU A 89 -15.04 33.43 -18.89
CA GLU A 89 -16.20 34.32 -18.68
C GLU A 89 -16.00 35.77 -19.18
N GLY A 90 -14.91 36.08 -19.85
CA GLY A 90 -14.76 37.39 -20.48
C GLY A 90 -13.53 37.48 -21.37
N GLU A 91 -13.74 37.47 -22.68
CA GLU A 91 -13.04 38.31 -23.67
C GLU A 91 -13.50 37.94 -25.08
N ASP A 92 -14.59 38.58 -25.53
CA ASP A 92 -14.57 39.16 -26.87
C ASP A 92 -13.47 40.24 -26.85
N LEU A 93 -12.35 40.03 -27.53
CA LEU A 93 -11.54 41.02 -28.26
C LEU A 93 -10.18 40.44 -28.68
N ALA A 94 -9.72 40.90 -29.83
CA ALA A 94 -8.64 40.34 -30.63
C ALA A 94 -7.21 40.57 -30.09
N GLU A 95 -6.29 39.80 -30.70
CA GLU A 95 -4.87 40.12 -30.96
C GLU A 95 -3.82 39.35 -30.11
N GLY A 96 -3.13 38.38 -30.74
CA GLY A 96 -1.91 37.77 -30.22
C GLY A 96 -1.69 36.29 -30.56
N GLU A 97 -1.62 35.92 -31.84
CA GLU A 97 -1.13 34.60 -32.25
C GLU A 97 0.39 34.50 -31.99
N GLU A 98 0.78 34.09 -30.78
CA GLU A 98 2.14 33.57 -30.56
C GLU A 98 2.22 32.18 -31.21
N ALA A 99 2.63 32.17 -32.47
CA ALA A 99 2.93 30.96 -33.23
C ALA A 99 3.99 30.13 -32.49
N VAL A 100 3.54 29.14 -31.72
CA VAL A 100 4.41 28.05 -31.25
C VAL A 100 4.95 27.35 -32.49
N GLU A 101 6.22 27.61 -32.82
CA GLU A 101 6.87 27.02 -33.98
C GLU A 101 6.81 25.49 -33.90
N LEU A 102 5.92 24.88 -34.68
CA LEU A 102 5.79 23.43 -34.75
C LEU A 102 7.13 22.84 -35.25
N HIS A 103 7.59 21.77 -34.59
CA HIS A 103 8.79 21.02 -34.97
C HIS A 103 8.78 20.73 -36.48
N PRO A 104 9.91 20.84 -37.21
CA PRO A 104 9.94 20.79 -38.68
C PRO A 104 9.26 19.56 -39.28
N GLN A 105 9.37 18.41 -38.61
CA GLN A 105 8.73 17.16 -39.02
C GLN A 105 7.19 17.20 -38.96
N ARG A 106 6.61 18.03 -38.08
CA ARG A 106 5.16 18.22 -37.98
C ARG A 106 4.64 19.21 -39.03
N LYS A 107 5.45 20.20 -39.43
CA LYS A 107 5.15 21.11 -40.55
C LYS A 107 5.06 20.35 -41.89
N ALA A 108 6.00 19.43 -42.13
CA ALA A 108 6.00 18.60 -43.35
C ALA A 108 4.73 17.74 -43.51
N MET A 109 4.14 17.24 -42.41
CA MET A 109 2.87 16.48 -42.46
C MET A 109 1.65 17.34 -42.75
N LEU A 110 1.70 18.64 -42.48
CA LEU A 110 0.61 19.59 -42.70
C LEU A 110 0.66 20.22 -44.10
N ASP A 111 1.87 20.38 -44.65
CA ASP A 111 2.09 20.91 -46.00
C ASP A 111 1.82 19.88 -47.11
N GLU A 112 1.71 18.59 -46.77
CA GLU A 112 1.31 17.56 -47.74
C GLU A 112 -0.18 17.72 -48.11
N PRO A 113 -0.52 17.92 -49.40
CA PRO A 113 -1.92 18.08 -49.81
C PRO A 113 -2.68 16.76 -49.60
N GLU A 114 -3.78 16.85 -48.86
CA GLU A 114 -4.71 15.76 -48.55
C GLU A 114 -5.34 15.25 -49.86
N ALA A 115 -4.78 14.19 -50.44
CA ALA A 115 -5.34 13.57 -51.63
C ALA A 115 -6.71 12.94 -51.30
N ASP A 116 -7.77 13.46 -51.92
CA ASP A 116 -9.16 13.05 -51.84
C ASP A 116 -9.35 11.52 -51.85
N THR A 117 -9.45 10.92 -50.67
CA THR A 117 -9.90 9.52 -50.50
C THR A 117 -11.37 9.43 -50.07
N ALA A 118 -12.10 10.55 -50.05
CA ALA A 118 -13.48 10.64 -49.57
C ALA A 118 -14.56 10.15 -50.56
N ALA A 119 -14.23 9.75 -51.79
CA ALA A 119 -15.20 9.48 -52.86
C ALA A 119 -15.25 8.01 -53.36
N LYS A 120 -15.31 7.02 -52.48
CA LYS A 120 -15.77 5.66 -52.85
C LYS A 120 -17.07 5.31 -52.14
N SER A 121 -18.16 5.91 -52.62
CA SER A 121 -19.53 5.51 -52.33
C SER A 121 -19.84 4.18 -53.05
N VAL A 122 -20.24 3.17 -52.29
CA VAL A 122 -20.69 1.87 -52.81
C VAL A 122 -22.22 1.92 -52.98
N PRO A 123 -22.81 1.46 -54.10
CA PRO A 123 -24.25 1.56 -54.30
C PRO A 123 -25.01 0.59 -53.40
N ARG A 124 -25.93 1.10 -52.57
CA ARG A 124 -26.89 0.30 -51.79
C ARG A 124 -28.03 -0.17 -52.70
N TYR A 125 -28.05 -1.45 -53.04
CA TYR A 125 -29.24 -2.09 -53.62
C TYR A 125 -30.24 -2.41 -52.49
N SER A 126 -31.43 -1.81 -52.60
CA SER A 126 -32.60 -2.09 -51.76
C SER A 126 -33.33 -3.33 -52.29
N SER A 127 -33.45 -4.36 -51.46
CA SER A 127 -34.28 -5.54 -51.73
C SER A 127 -35.14 -5.81 -50.50
N ASN A 128 -36.37 -5.30 -50.50
CA ASN A 128 -37.42 -5.65 -49.55
C ASN A 128 -37.98 -7.04 -49.89
N SER A 129 -37.57 -8.05 -49.12
CA SER A 129 -38.21 -9.35 -49.04
C SER A 129 -38.38 -9.67 -47.54
N GLU A 130 -39.63 -9.88 -47.11
CA GLU A 130 -39.98 -10.23 -45.72
C GLU A 130 -39.33 -11.55 -45.27
N ASP A 131 -38.90 -12.41 -46.21
CA ASP A 131 -38.21 -13.69 -45.96
C ASP A 131 -36.70 -13.53 -45.61
N VAL A 132 -36.16 -12.31 -45.73
CA VAL A 132 -34.76 -11.99 -45.36
C VAL A 132 -34.65 -11.44 -43.93
N LYS A 133 -35.77 -11.06 -43.30
CA LYS A 133 -35.76 -10.46 -41.95
C LYS A 133 -35.42 -11.49 -40.87
N ASP A 134 -35.93 -12.71 -40.94
CA ASP A 134 -35.63 -13.75 -39.94
C ASP A 134 -34.22 -14.33 -40.11
N LYS A 135 -33.73 -14.50 -41.34
CA LYS A 135 -32.32 -14.86 -41.59
C LYS A 135 -31.33 -13.74 -41.21
N ARG A 136 -31.74 -12.46 -41.21
CA ARG A 136 -30.90 -11.35 -40.71
C ARG A 136 -30.84 -11.30 -39.19
N ARG A 137 -31.90 -11.69 -38.47
CA ARG A 137 -31.91 -11.77 -37.00
C ARG A 137 -31.00 -12.88 -36.50
N GLU A 138 -31.10 -14.09 -37.06
CA GLU A 138 -30.22 -15.22 -36.70
C GLU A 138 -28.74 -14.97 -37.10
N ARG A 139 -28.48 -14.23 -38.18
CA ARG A 139 -27.12 -13.86 -38.60
C ARG A 139 -26.55 -12.67 -37.81
N GLY A 140 -27.40 -11.88 -37.16
CA GLY A 140 -27.01 -10.81 -36.24
C GLY A 140 -26.53 -11.34 -34.90
N GLU A 141 -27.19 -12.38 -34.38
CA GLU A 141 -26.81 -13.03 -33.11
C GLU A 141 -25.49 -13.82 -33.19
N LYS A 142 -25.14 -14.31 -34.38
CA LYS A 142 -23.86 -15.01 -34.63
C LYS A 142 -22.68 -14.08 -34.89
N ARG A 143 -22.90 -12.77 -35.06
CA ARG A 143 -21.83 -11.78 -35.13
C ARG A 143 -21.54 -11.34 -33.70
N GLY A 144 -20.57 -11.99 -33.07
CA GLY A 144 -20.12 -11.67 -31.71
C GLY A 144 -20.07 -10.15 -31.51
N THR A 145 -20.86 -9.67 -30.56
CA THR A 145 -20.88 -8.25 -30.20
C THR A 145 -19.46 -7.84 -29.87
N LYS A 146 -18.95 -6.83 -30.57
CA LYS A 146 -17.62 -6.33 -30.28
C LYS A 146 -17.60 -5.93 -28.79
N PRO A 147 -16.61 -6.38 -28.01
CA PRO A 147 -16.53 -6.03 -26.61
C PRO A 147 -16.54 -4.51 -26.49
N ALA A 148 -17.36 -4.00 -25.57
CA ALA A 148 -17.40 -2.56 -25.29
C ALA A 148 -15.99 -2.05 -24.98
N TYR A 149 -15.72 -0.79 -25.33
CA TYR A 149 -14.38 -0.17 -25.29
C TYR A 149 -13.63 -0.37 -23.96
N PHE A 150 -14.36 -0.49 -22.84
CA PHE A 150 -13.81 -0.72 -21.50
C PHE A 150 -14.22 -2.04 -20.83
N ALA A 151 -14.69 -3.03 -21.60
CA ALA A 151 -15.17 -4.29 -21.02
C ALA A 151 -14.12 -5.00 -20.15
N LYS A 152 -12.83 -4.89 -20.51
CA LYS A 152 -11.72 -5.46 -19.73
C LYS A 152 -11.45 -4.69 -18.44
N GLU A 153 -11.57 -3.36 -18.47
CA GLU A 153 -11.34 -2.50 -17.31
C GLU A 153 -12.49 -2.62 -16.30
N LEU A 154 -13.73 -2.69 -16.77
CA LEU A 154 -14.90 -2.97 -15.93
C LEU A 154 -14.79 -4.34 -15.27
N ALA A 155 -14.41 -5.39 -16.01
CA ALA A 155 -14.19 -6.72 -15.45
C ALA A 155 -13.05 -6.74 -14.42
N PHE A 156 -11.99 -5.94 -14.61
CA PHE A 156 -10.92 -5.80 -13.63
C PHE A 156 -11.40 -5.07 -12.37
N ALA A 157 -12.15 -3.98 -12.52
CA ALA A 157 -12.73 -3.23 -11.41
C ALA A 157 -13.70 -4.09 -10.59
N GLU A 158 -14.52 -4.91 -11.25
CA GLU A 158 -15.44 -5.85 -10.59
C GLU A 158 -14.67 -6.93 -9.81
N LYS A 159 -13.62 -7.51 -10.39
CA LYS A 159 -12.74 -8.47 -9.70
C LYS A 159 -12.10 -7.86 -8.45
N GLN A 160 -11.59 -6.63 -8.55
CA GLN A 160 -10.99 -5.92 -7.42
C GLN A 160 -12.03 -5.62 -6.33
N LYS A 161 -13.23 -5.17 -6.71
CA LYS A 161 -14.34 -4.96 -5.77
C LYS A 161 -14.75 -6.27 -5.08
N ALA A 162 -14.85 -7.37 -5.82
CA ALA A 162 -15.19 -8.68 -5.27
C ALA A 162 -14.11 -9.18 -4.29
N GLU A 163 -12.83 -9.04 -4.62
CA GLU A 163 -11.72 -9.44 -3.74
C GLU A 163 -11.71 -8.61 -2.45
N GLN A 164 -11.92 -7.29 -2.54
CA GLN A 164 -12.00 -6.43 -1.37
C GLN A 164 -13.21 -6.76 -0.49
N MET A 165 -14.36 -7.04 -1.09
CA MET A 165 -15.56 -7.47 -0.36
C MET A 165 -15.34 -8.82 0.34
N ALA A 166 -14.70 -9.79 -0.33
CA ALA A 166 -14.36 -11.07 0.28
C ALA A 166 -13.41 -10.89 1.48
N LYS A 167 -12.34 -10.09 1.33
CA LYS A 167 -11.42 -9.78 2.44
C LYS A 167 -12.12 -9.09 3.61
N ARG A 168 -13.03 -8.15 3.34
CA ARG A 168 -13.83 -7.47 4.38
C ARG A 168 -14.77 -8.45 5.09
N ALA A 169 -15.44 -9.33 4.35
CA ALA A 169 -16.32 -10.34 4.94
C ALA A 169 -15.55 -11.32 5.83
N GLU A 170 -14.38 -11.78 5.42
CA GLU A 170 -13.51 -12.63 6.26
C GLU A 170 -13.05 -11.92 7.53
N PHE A 171 -12.64 -10.66 7.42
CA PHE A 171 -12.26 -9.87 8.58
C PHE A 171 -13.44 -9.69 9.53
N GLU A 172 -14.62 -9.39 9.01
CA GLU A 172 -15.83 -9.23 9.81
C GLU A 172 -16.22 -10.52 10.52
N ARG A 173 -16.13 -11.69 9.87
CA ARG A 173 -16.35 -12.99 10.53
C ARG A 173 -15.39 -13.21 11.69
N LYS A 174 -14.09 -12.98 11.47
CA LYS A 174 -13.07 -13.11 12.53
C LYS A 174 -13.32 -12.14 13.67
N GLU A 175 -13.71 -10.90 13.38
CA GLU A 175 -14.02 -9.92 14.41
C GLU A 175 -15.29 -10.27 15.20
N ARG A 176 -16.33 -10.80 14.54
CA ARG A 176 -17.54 -11.28 15.23
C ARG A 176 -17.22 -12.45 16.16
N GLU A 177 -16.42 -13.42 15.73
CA GLU A 177 -15.98 -14.54 16.58
C GLU A 177 -15.15 -14.07 17.78
N LYS A 178 -14.21 -13.15 17.57
CA LYS A 178 -13.43 -12.56 18.66
C LYS A 178 -14.32 -11.79 19.63
N LYS A 179 -15.25 -10.96 19.12
CA LYS A 179 -16.19 -10.19 19.93
C LYS A 179 -17.07 -11.11 20.77
N ALA A 180 -17.64 -12.16 20.18
CA ALA A 180 -18.43 -13.15 20.92
C ALA A 180 -17.61 -13.80 22.06
N LYS A 181 -16.35 -14.19 21.79
CA LYS A 181 -15.45 -14.76 22.81
C LYS A 181 -15.10 -13.77 23.92
N ILE A 182 -14.89 -12.49 23.58
CA ILE A 182 -14.63 -11.42 24.55
C ILE A 182 -15.88 -11.19 25.40
N GLU A 183 -17.06 -11.09 24.79
CA GLU A 183 -18.32 -10.90 25.48
C GLU A 183 -18.64 -12.06 26.43
N GLU A 184 -18.44 -13.31 26.01
CA GLU A 184 -18.59 -14.48 26.89
C GLU A 184 -17.65 -14.37 28.11
N ARG A 185 -16.38 -14.01 27.88
CA ARG A 185 -15.40 -13.84 28.94
C ARG A 185 -15.78 -12.70 29.88
N GLU A 186 -16.30 -11.60 29.35
CA GLU A 186 -16.75 -10.47 30.14
C GLU A 186 -18.00 -10.80 30.94
N ARG A 187 -18.98 -11.49 30.34
CA ARG A 187 -20.18 -11.98 31.04
C ARG A 187 -19.78 -12.88 32.20
N PHE A 188 -18.90 -13.85 31.96
CA PHE A 188 -18.37 -14.73 32.99
C PHE A 188 -17.63 -13.95 34.09
N ARG A 189 -16.77 -12.99 33.71
CA ARG A 189 -16.06 -12.13 34.68
C ARG A 189 -17.02 -11.30 35.51
N ARG A 190 -18.04 -10.69 34.90
CA ARG A 190 -19.05 -9.87 35.58
C ARG A 190 -19.89 -10.72 36.55
N GLN A 191 -20.30 -11.92 36.13
CA GLN A 191 -21.04 -12.84 37.00
C GLN A 191 -20.19 -13.32 38.18
N MET A 192 -18.93 -13.71 37.95
CA MET A 192 -17.99 -14.06 39.03
C MET A 192 -17.72 -12.88 39.98
N ALA A 193 -17.56 -11.68 39.45
CA ALA A 193 -17.38 -10.47 40.27
C ALA A 193 -18.64 -10.19 41.11
N LYS A 194 -19.84 -10.36 40.55
CA LYS A 194 -21.10 -10.19 41.27
C LYS A 194 -21.33 -11.24 42.35
N ALA A 195 -20.82 -12.45 42.14
CA ALA A 195 -20.91 -13.55 43.09
C ALA A 195 -19.87 -13.41 44.23
N ARG A 196 -18.67 -12.92 43.90
CA ARG A 196 -17.59 -12.59 44.85
C ARG A 196 -17.80 -11.26 45.57
N SER A 197 -18.64 -10.37 45.04
CA SER A 197 -19.05 -9.12 45.70
C SER A 197 -19.79 -9.50 46.98
N GLY A 198 -19.08 -9.33 48.10
CA GLY A 198 -19.49 -9.76 49.43
C GLY A 198 -20.90 -9.30 49.78
N GLY A 199 -21.62 -10.12 50.56
CA GLY A 199 -22.90 -9.74 51.15
C GLY A 199 -22.75 -8.67 52.22
N LYS A 200 -23.84 -8.40 52.96
CA LYS A 200 -23.86 -7.40 54.04
C LYS A 200 -22.79 -7.62 55.12
N ASN A 201 -22.31 -8.86 55.26
CA ASN A 201 -21.24 -9.27 56.18
C ASN A 201 -19.89 -9.55 55.47
N GLY A 202 -19.71 -9.12 54.21
CA GLY A 202 -18.51 -9.39 53.41
C GLY A 202 -18.35 -10.83 52.90
N GLN A 203 -19.23 -11.75 53.32
CA GLN A 203 -19.20 -13.16 52.91
C GLN A 203 -19.55 -13.36 51.43
N ARG A 204 -18.89 -14.33 50.79
CA ARG A 204 -19.11 -14.68 49.38
C ARG A 204 -20.49 -15.31 49.17
N LYS A 205 -21.11 -15.05 48.01
CA LYS A 205 -22.43 -15.59 47.66
C LYS A 205 -22.27 -16.95 46.98
N LEU A 206 -21.96 -17.98 47.78
CA LEU A 206 -21.70 -19.36 47.32
C LEU A 206 -22.73 -19.89 46.32
N GLY A 207 -24.02 -19.62 46.53
CA GLY A 207 -25.08 -20.06 45.61
C GLY A 207 -25.06 -19.40 44.22
N ARG A 208 -24.48 -18.19 44.09
CA ARG A 208 -24.25 -17.55 42.78
C ARG A 208 -22.92 -17.97 42.17
N GLU A 209 -21.92 -18.23 43.00
CA GLU A 209 -20.60 -18.73 42.55
C GLU A 209 -20.70 -20.15 42.01
N SER A 210 -21.49 -21.02 42.65
CA SER A 210 -21.67 -22.41 42.24
C SER A 210 -22.24 -22.51 40.82
N GLN A 211 -23.27 -21.73 40.47
CA GLN A 211 -23.88 -21.74 39.13
C GLN A 211 -22.88 -21.37 38.03
N VAL A 212 -22.10 -20.31 38.24
CA VAL A 212 -21.10 -19.86 37.26
C VAL A 212 -19.95 -20.89 37.14
N LEU A 213 -19.56 -21.52 38.24
CA LEU A 213 -18.56 -22.59 38.22
C LEU A 213 -19.08 -23.86 37.53
N LEU A 214 -20.35 -24.21 37.72
CA LEU A 214 -20.99 -25.34 37.04
C LEU A 214 -21.05 -25.13 35.53
N GLU A 215 -21.39 -23.93 35.05
CA GLU A 215 -21.33 -23.59 33.61
C GLU A 215 -19.91 -23.73 33.06
N LYS A 216 -18.88 -23.32 33.82
CA LYS A 216 -17.48 -23.49 33.44
C LYS A 216 -17.08 -24.96 33.35
N VAL A 217 -17.46 -25.77 34.34
CA VAL A 217 -17.19 -27.22 34.34
C VAL A 217 -17.92 -27.89 33.18
N LYS A 218 -19.19 -27.54 32.92
CA LYS A 218 -19.95 -28.04 31.76
C LYS A 218 -19.27 -27.71 30.43
N LYS A 219 -18.67 -26.53 30.29
CA LYS A 219 -17.90 -26.15 29.08
C LYS A 219 -16.56 -26.90 28.94
N VAL A 220 -15.96 -27.34 30.04
CA VAL A 220 -14.69 -28.08 30.04
C VAL A 220 -14.90 -29.59 29.87
N VAL A 221 -15.98 -30.13 30.45
CA VAL A 221 -16.28 -31.58 30.48
C VAL A 221 -17.28 -31.98 29.39
N GLY A 222 -18.13 -31.06 28.92
CA GLY A 222 -19.14 -31.29 27.88
C GLY A 222 -18.67 -30.98 26.46
N ASN A 223 -17.35 -30.93 26.23
CA ASN A 223 -16.73 -31.04 24.91
C ASN A 223 -16.12 -32.42 24.75
#